data_AF-A0A974YND1-F1
#
_entry.id   AF-A0A974YND1-F1
#
_cell.length_a   1.000
_cell.length_b   1.000
_cell.length_c   1.000
_cell.angle_alpha   90.00
_cell.angle_beta   90.00
_cell.angle_gamma   90.00
#
_symmetry.space_group_name_H-M   'P 1'
#
loop_
_entity.id
_entity.type
_entity.pdbx_description
1 polymer ?
#
loop_
_entity_poly.entity_id
_entity_poly.type
_entity_poly.pdbx_seq_one_letter_code
_entity_poly.pdbx_strand_id
1 'polypeptide(L)' 'MDALSRKTVGIEDSKILVTILDQWCAANPAASGGSEARAKAEELVDWFEFGISDANELVDLIHRKHWQVSTI' A
#
# COMPACT_ATOMS: atom_id res chain seq x y z
N MET A 1 9.40 -26.49 4.63
CA MET A 1 9.62 -25.06 4.35
C MET A 1 8.58 -24.70 3.32
N ASP A 2 7.40 -24.34 3.79
CA ASP A 2 6.31 -23.93 2.92
C ASP A 2 6.75 -22.66 2.20
N ALA A 3 6.72 -22.68 0.87
CA ALA A 3 7.00 -21.51 0.07
C ALA A 3 6.05 -20.41 0.54
N LEU A 4 6.60 -19.27 1.00
CA LEU A 4 5.82 -18.06 1.20
C LEU A 4 5.13 -17.79 -0.15
N SER A 5 3.84 -18.12 -0.22
CA SER A 5 3.04 -17.94 -1.42
C SER A 5 2.81 -16.45 -1.56
N ARG A 6 3.78 -15.75 -2.17
CA ARG A 6 3.64 -14.33 -2.51
C ARG A 6 2.41 -14.22 -3.39
N LYS A 7 1.38 -13.55 -2.90
CA LYS A 7 0.17 -13.32 -3.71
C LYS A 7 0.52 -12.33 -4.80
N THR A 8 0.32 -12.70 -6.06
CA THR A 8 0.42 -11.74 -7.17
C THR A 8 -0.78 -10.80 -7.11
N VAL A 9 -0.55 -9.49 -7.20
CA VAL A 9 -1.62 -8.48 -7.30
C VAL A 9 -2.40 -8.69 -8.60
N GLY A 10 -3.67 -9.03 -8.49
CA GLY A 10 -4.59 -9.13 -9.62
C GLY A 10 -5.19 -7.78 -10.03
N ILE A 11 -5.95 -7.78 -11.13
CA ILE A 11 -6.60 -6.55 -11.63
C ILE A 11 -7.61 -6.02 -10.59
N GLU A 12 -8.37 -6.88 -9.93
CA GLU A 12 -9.33 -6.46 -8.91
C GLU A 12 -8.63 -5.89 -7.67
N ASP A 13 -7.54 -6.53 -7.24
CA ASP A 13 -6.72 -6.05 -6.12
C ASP A 13 -6.12 -4.68 -6.42
N SER A 14 -5.57 -4.50 -7.64
CA SER A 14 -5.01 -3.23 -8.07
C SER A 14 -6.02 -2.07 -8.04
N LYS A 15 -7.31 -2.34 -8.33
CA LYS A 15 -8.37 -1.32 -8.21
C LYS A 15 -8.60 -0.92 -6.75
N ILE A 16 -8.54 -1.88 -5.83
CA ILE A 16 -8.69 -1.61 -4.39
C ILE A 16 -7.51 -0.78 -3.92
N LEU A 17 -6.27 -1.15 -4.26
CA LEU A 17 -5.06 -0.41 -3.87
C LEU A 17 -5.08 1.03 -4.42
N VAL A 18 -5.49 1.20 -5.69
CA VAL A 18 -5.65 2.55 -6.29
C VAL A 18 -6.72 3.36 -5.57
N THR A 19 -7.86 2.74 -5.21
CA THR A 19 -8.93 3.43 -4.48
C THR A 19 -8.45 3.90 -3.10
N ILE A 20 -7.68 3.07 -2.40
CA ILE A 20 -7.11 3.41 -1.09
C ILE A 20 -6.10 4.56 -1.23
N LEU A 21 -5.22 4.49 -2.23
CA LEU A 21 -4.22 5.53 -2.50
C LEU A 21 -4.88 6.87 -2.87
N ASP A 22 -5.94 6.85 -3.68
CA ASP A 22 -6.68 8.05 -4.07
C ASP A 22 -7.31 8.75 -2.86
N GLN A 23 -7.94 7.98 -1.97
CA GLN A 23 -8.48 8.51 -0.71
C GLN A 23 -7.39 9.13 0.17
N TRP A 24 -6.24 8.46 0.27
CA TRP A 24 -5.10 9.00 1.02
C TRP A 24 -4.56 10.28 0.37
N CYS A 25 -4.45 10.35 -0.96
CA CYS A 25 -4.01 11.54 -1.69
C CYS A 25 -5.00 12.70 -1.52
N ALA A 26 -6.31 12.42 -1.51
CA ALA A 26 -7.34 13.41 -1.26
C ALA A 26 -7.25 13.99 0.16
N ALA A 27 -6.90 13.17 1.15
CA ALA A 27 -6.64 13.61 2.52
C ALA A 27 -5.27 14.31 2.69
N ASN A 28 -4.31 14.06 1.79
CA ASN A 28 -2.94 14.59 1.84
C ASN A 28 -2.59 15.33 0.52
N PRO A 29 -3.26 16.45 0.21
CA PRO A 29 -3.10 17.13 -1.09
C PRO A 29 -1.68 17.65 -1.35
N ALA A 30 -0.89 17.91 -0.30
CA ALA A 30 0.51 18.31 -0.42
C ALA A 30 1.45 17.17 -0.87
N ALA A 31 1.04 15.92 -0.67
CA ALA A 31 1.80 14.71 -1.04
C ALA A 31 1.31 14.09 -2.36
N SER A 32 0.10 14.46 -2.80
CA SER A 32 -0.52 13.99 -4.03
C SER A 32 0.32 14.30 -5.27
N GLY A 33 0.54 13.30 -6.12
CA GLY A 33 1.37 13.41 -7.33
C GLY A 33 2.88 13.52 -7.10
N GLY A 34 3.33 13.46 -5.84
CA GLY A 34 4.73 13.53 -5.46
C GLY A 34 5.37 12.15 -5.21
N SER A 35 6.66 12.17 -4.84
CA SER A 35 7.42 10.99 -4.45
C SER A 35 6.81 10.23 -3.26
N GLU A 36 6.08 10.93 -2.39
CA GLU A 36 5.40 10.32 -1.24
C GLU A 36 4.19 9.47 -1.67
N ALA A 37 3.38 9.94 -2.62
CA ALA A 37 2.29 9.14 -3.18
C ALA A 37 2.80 7.88 -3.90
N ARG A 38 3.96 7.98 -4.57
CA ARG A 38 4.62 6.80 -5.17
C ARG A 38 5.06 5.80 -4.10
N ALA A 39 5.74 6.26 -3.05
CA ALA A 39 6.17 5.39 -1.96
C ALA A 39 4.97 4.69 -1.30
N LYS A 40 3.87 5.41 -1.10
CA LYS A 40 2.61 4.83 -0.59
C LYS A 40 2.01 3.77 -1.51
N ALA A 41 2.10 3.95 -2.82
CA ALA A 41 1.67 2.93 -3.78
C ALA A 41 2.52 1.65 -3.69
N GLU A 42 3.84 1.81 -3.56
CA GLU A 42 4.78 0.69 -3.40
C GLU A 42 4.53 -0.07 -2.08
N GLU A 43 4.33 0.64 -0.96
CA GLU A 43 3.98 0.03 0.33
C GLU A 43 2.68 -0.78 0.28
N LEU A 44 1.64 -0.25 -0.38
CA LEU A 44 0.35 -0.96 -0.54
C LEU A 44 0.50 -2.28 -1.30
N VAL A 45 1.34 -2.29 -2.35
CA VAL A 45 1.64 -3.50 -3.12
C VAL A 45 2.38 -4.50 -2.24
N ASP A 46 3.43 -4.06 -1.54
CA ASP A 46 4.23 -4.92 -0.66
C ASP A 46 3.33 -5.58 0.41
N TRP A 47 2.53 -4.80 1.13
CA TRP A 47 1.63 -5.34 2.15
C TRP A 47 0.65 -6.37 1.58
N PHE A 48 0.11 -6.10 0.40
CA PHE A 48 -0.76 -7.05 -0.29
C PHE A 48 -0.04 -8.35 -0.64
N GLU A 49 1.16 -8.26 -1.21
CA GLU A 49 1.98 -9.41 -1.57
C GLU A 49 2.44 -10.22 -0.34
N PHE A 50 2.59 -9.57 0.82
CA PHE A 50 2.84 -10.19 2.12
C PHE A 50 1.59 -10.80 2.78
N GLY A 51 0.41 -10.64 2.18
CA GLY A 51 -0.83 -11.29 2.60
C GLY A 51 -1.84 -10.39 3.31
N ILE A 52 -1.56 -9.09 3.45
CA ILE A 52 -2.50 -8.11 3.99
C ILE A 52 -3.44 -7.66 2.87
N SER A 53 -4.59 -8.31 2.75
CA SER A 53 -5.56 -8.04 1.68
C SER A 53 -6.84 -7.36 2.14
N ASP A 54 -7.02 -7.12 3.44
CA ASP A 54 -8.19 -6.39 3.94
C ASP A 54 -8.04 -4.89 3.66
N ALA A 55 -9.06 -4.30 3.04
CA ALA A 55 -9.02 -2.90 2.63
C ALA A 55 -8.96 -1.95 3.83
N ASN A 56 -9.62 -2.26 4.95
CA ASN A 56 -9.59 -1.40 6.13
C ASN A 56 -8.23 -1.46 6.81
N GLU A 57 -7.61 -2.64 6.86
CA GLU A 57 -6.26 -2.81 7.38
C GLU A 57 -5.23 -2.05 6.54
N LEU A 58 -5.31 -2.14 5.21
CA LEU A 58 -4.47 -1.37 4.30
C LEU A 58 -4.67 0.15 4.44
N VAL A 59 -5.91 0.61 4.63
CA VAL A 59 -6.21 2.02 4.95
C VAL A 59 -5.59 2.42 6.28
N ASP A 60 -5.65 1.58 7.31
CA ASP A 60 -5.02 1.92 8.59
C ASP A 60 -3.49 2.00 8.46
N LEU A 61 -2.87 1.07 7.73
CA LEU A 61 -1.43 1.01 7.50
C LEU A 61 -0.90 2.21 6.72
N ILE A 62 -1.57 2.64 5.64
CA ILE A 62 -1.11 3.76 4.82
C ILE A 62 -1.14 5.10 5.59
N HIS A 63 -2.02 5.22 6.59
CA HIS A 63 -2.12 6.40 7.47
C HIS A 63 -1.13 6.36 8.64
N ARG A 64 -0.60 5.19 9.00
CA ARG A 64 0.45 5.10 10.03
C ARG A 64 1.75 5.69 9.48
N LYS A 65 2.25 6.73 10.16
CA LYS A 65 3.49 7.44 9.81
C LYS A 65 4.78 6.63 9.96
N HIS A 66 4.70 5.36 10.37
CA HIS A 66 5.88 4.61 10.81
C HIS A 66 5.91 3.22 10.19
N TRP A 67 6.59 3.12 9.05
CA TRP A 67 7.60 2.09 8.87
C TRP A 67 8.61 2.54 7.80
N GLN A 68 9.53 3.44 8.16
CA GLN A 68 10.81 3.45 7.47
C GLN A 68 11.50 2.12 7.84
N VAL A 69 11.27 1.06 7.06
CA VAL A 69 12.27 -0.01 7.01
C VAL A 69 13.43 0.62 6.24
N SER A 70 14.34 1.26 6.98
CA SER A 70 15.64 1.63 6.44
C SER A 70 16.24 0.36 5.85
N THR A 71 16.37 0.33 4.53
CA THR A 71 17.16 -0.70 3.86
C THR A 71 18.59 -0.56 4.40
N ILE A 72 19.04 -1.55 5.17
CA ILE A 72 20.45 -1.73 5.54
C ILE A 72 21.00 -2.86 4.67
#